data_AF-A0A7W8KJX4-F1
#
_entry.id   AF-A0A7W8KJX4-F1
#
_cell.length_a   1.000
_cell.length_b   1.000
_cell.length_c   1.000
_cell.angle_alpha   90.00
_cell.angle_beta   90.00
_cell.angle_gamma   90.00
#
_symmetry.space_group_name_H-M   'P 1'
#
loop_
_entity.id
_entity.type
_entity.pdbx_description
1 polymer ?
#
loop_
_entity_poly.entity_id
_entity_poly.type
_entity_poly.pdbx_seq_one_letter_code
_entity_poly.pdbx_strand_id
1 'polypeptide(L)'
;MAYTTLSEQVRKLANAQRSDAFVKEFRAAVRDGTFDAADLPQRFTLPKAFTRRGQDDTYSRDVRDMVFEATPAFDEWFADMNTQLTPARRGGTIKPTYENIEAGLVDFKALAASTREKMQASYTKGQTLGNSRKGAAPAKRGAALAKKAPAKKTVARKKA
;
A
#
# COMPACT_ATOMS: atom_id res chain seq x y z
N MET A 1 -3.10 16.66 34.73
CA MET A 1 -2.42 16.09 33.54
C MET A 1 -2.68 14.60 33.56
N ALA A 2 -3.27 14.06 32.49
CA ALA A 2 -3.52 12.63 32.37
C ALA A 2 -2.41 12.03 31.51
N TYR A 3 -1.74 11.00 32.01
CA TYR A 3 -0.86 10.18 31.19
C TYR A 3 -1.70 9.10 30.52
N THR A 4 -1.39 8.80 29.27
CA THR A 4 -1.98 7.67 28.56
C THR A 4 -0.89 6.83 27.94
N THR A 5 -1.23 5.59 27.59
CA THR A 5 -0.30 4.66 26.97
C THR A 5 -0.53 4.56 25.47
N LEU A 6 0.53 4.23 24.76
CA LEU A 6 0.46 3.96 23.32
C LEU A 6 -0.50 2.82 23.02
N SER A 7 -0.54 1.79 23.88
CA SER A 7 -1.46 0.67 23.76
C SER A 7 -2.94 1.09 23.85
N GLU A 8 -3.30 2.01 24.76
CA GLU A 8 -4.65 2.58 24.85
C GLU A 8 -5.01 3.39 23.60
N GLN A 9 -4.09 4.22 23.13
CA GLN A 9 -4.35 5.08 21.98
C GLN A 9 -4.48 4.29 20.68
N VAL A 10 -3.71 3.21 20.51
CA VAL A 10 -3.83 2.29 19.38
C VAL A 10 -5.21 1.61 19.35
N ARG A 11 -5.82 1.33 20.51
CA ARG A 11 -7.18 0.75 20.58
C ARG A 11 -8.27 1.74 20.16
N LYS A 12 -8.01 3.05 20.29
CA LYS A 12 -8.94 4.13 19.90
C LYS A 12 -8.87 4.46 18.40
N LEU A 13 -7.92 3.89 17.65
CA LEU A 13 -7.84 4.10 16.20
C LEU A 13 -9.08 3.54 15.51
N ALA A 14 -9.69 4.33 14.62
CA ALA A 14 -10.82 3.91 13.81
C ALA A 14 -10.46 2.74 12.87
N ASN A 15 -9.19 2.65 12.48
CA ASN A 15 -8.67 1.54 11.68
C ASN A 15 -7.50 0.83 12.36
N ALA A 16 -7.82 -0.25 13.07
CA ALA A 16 -6.85 -1.10 13.77
C ALA A 16 -5.77 -1.72 12.84
N GLN A 17 -6.06 -1.90 11.55
CA GLN A 17 -5.09 -2.41 10.55
C GLN A 17 -3.99 -1.40 10.18
N ARG A 18 -4.12 -0.14 10.62
CA ARG A 18 -3.12 0.91 10.41
C ARG A 18 -2.34 1.26 11.68
N SER A 19 -2.55 0.50 12.76
CA SER A 19 -1.83 0.64 14.03
C SER A 19 -0.30 0.71 13.88
N ASP A 20 0.28 -0.09 13.00
CA ASP A 20 1.72 -0.06 12.67
C ASP A 20 2.20 1.26 12.06
N ALA A 21 1.38 1.88 11.19
CA ALA A 21 1.71 3.19 10.61
C ALA A 21 1.61 4.29 11.67
N PHE A 22 0.55 4.26 12.48
CA PHE A 22 0.39 5.19 13.62
C PHE A 22 1.58 5.13 14.58
N VAL A 23 1.99 3.93 15.01
CA VAL A 23 3.13 3.75 15.92
C VAL A 23 4.43 4.27 15.32
N LYS A 24 4.60 4.14 13.99
CA LYS A 24 5.78 4.67 13.29
C LYS A 24 5.81 6.20 13.32
N GLU A 25 4.69 6.84 13.00
CA GLU A 25 4.58 8.32 13.02
C GLU A 25 4.68 8.87 14.43
N PHE A 26 4.04 8.22 15.42
CA PHE A 26 4.18 8.59 16.83
C PHE A 26 5.64 8.58 17.28
N ARG A 27 6.38 7.51 16.97
CA ARG A 27 7.82 7.41 17.29
C ARG A 27 8.68 8.42 16.53
N ALA A 28 8.25 8.86 15.35
CA ALA A 28 8.91 9.96 14.65
C ALA A 28 8.68 11.28 15.41
N ALA A 29 7.43 11.59 15.76
CA ALA A 29 7.09 12.78 16.53
C ALA A 29 7.81 12.86 17.90
N VAL A 30 7.94 11.73 18.61
CA VAL A 30 8.73 11.66 19.85
C VAL A 30 10.22 11.90 19.58
N ARG A 31 10.76 11.35 18.49
CA ARG A 31 12.17 11.58 18.10
C ARG A 31 12.43 13.05 17.76
N ASP A 32 11.47 13.70 17.13
CA ASP A 32 11.56 15.11 16.71
C ASP A 32 11.31 16.08 17.88
N GLY A 33 10.95 15.57 19.06
CA GLY A 33 10.70 16.37 20.26
C GLY A 33 9.31 17.02 20.31
N THR A 34 8.39 16.61 19.42
CA THR A 34 7.01 17.12 19.40
C THR A 34 6.21 16.64 20.61
N PHE A 35 6.50 15.43 21.10
CA PHE A 35 5.85 14.84 22.26
C PHE A 35 6.88 14.20 23.19
N ASP A 36 6.72 14.44 24.49
CA ASP A 36 7.49 13.76 25.52
C ASP A 36 6.86 12.40 25.83
N ALA A 37 7.67 11.34 25.66
CA ALA A 37 7.25 9.98 25.94
C ALA A 37 8.38 9.16 26.57
N ALA A 38 8.02 8.25 27.46
CA ALA A 38 8.92 7.32 28.12
C ALA A 38 8.60 5.87 27.71
N ASP A 39 9.66 5.09 27.45
CA ASP A 39 9.54 3.66 27.20
C ASP A 39 9.08 2.93 28.47
N LEU A 40 8.10 2.03 28.33
CA LEU A 40 7.73 1.09 29.38
C LEU A 40 8.42 -0.28 29.14
N PRO A 41 8.68 -1.06 30.20
CA PRO A 41 9.26 -2.40 30.06
C PRO A 41 8.29 -3.38 29.39
N GLN A 42 6.99 -3.09 29.43
CA GLN A 42 5.96 -3.93 28.85
C GLN A 42 5.87 -3.78 27.32
N ARG A 43 5.38 -4.82 26.68
CA ARG A 43 5.11 -4.86 25.24
C ARG A 43 3.65 -5.19 25.01
N PHE A 44 3.10 -4.68 23.92
CA PHE A 44 1.76 -5.05 23.47
C PHE A 44 1.80 -5.51 22.02
N THR A 45 0.88 -6.40 21.68
CA THR A 45 0.72 -6.92 20.33
C THR A 45 -0.15 -5.97 19.52
N LEU A 46 0.31 -5.60 18.32
CA LEU A 46 -0.45 -4.76 17.41
C LEU A 46 -1.67 -5.53 16.86
N PRO A 47 -2.85 -4.89 16.74
CA PRO A 47 -4.03 -5.50 16.15
C PRO A 47 -3.88 -5.88 14.66
N LYS A 48 -2.93 -5.26 13.97
CA LYS A 48 -2.67 -5.48 12.55
C LYS A 48 -2.08 -6.89 12.33
N ALA A 49 -2.76 -7.68 11.51
CA ALA A 49 -2.24 -8.95 11.04
C ALA A 49 -1.40 -8.72 9.77
N PHE A 50 -0.15 -9.19 9.78
CA PHE A 50 0.77 -9.08 8.66
C PHE A 50 0.84 -10.41 7.92
N THR A 51 0.78 -10.38 6.60
CA THR A 51 1.02 -11.58 5.77
C THR A 51 2.51 -11.73 5.49
N ARG A 52 2.99 -12.97 5.48
CA ARG A 52 4.35 -13.28 5.04
C ARG A 52 4.40 -13.31 3.51
N ARG A 53 5.46 -12.75 2.92
CA ARG A 53 5.62 -12.78 1.47
C ARG A 53 5.88 -14.22 1.02
N GLY A 54 4.97 -14.79 0.23
CA GLY A 54 5.11 -16.15 -0.33
C GLY A 54 4.67 -17.27 0.61
N GLN A 55 3.99 -16.96 1.72
CA GLN A 55 3.30 -17.92 2.59
C GLN A 55 1.91 -17.40 2.89
N ASP A 56 0.94 -18.29 3.10
CA ASP A 56 -0.42 -17.93 3.50
C ASP A 56 -0.56 -17.64 5.00
N ASP A 57 0.54 -17.72 5.75
CA ASP A 57 0.57 -17.48 7.19
C ASP A 57 0.52 -15.98 7.53
N THR A 58 -0.31 -15.65 8.51
CA THR A 58 -0.36 -14.32 9.14
C THR A 58 0.39 -14.30 10.46
N TYR A 59 1.06 -13.19 10.78
CA TYR A 59 1.69 -12.96 12.07
C TYR A 59 1.34 -11.57 12.60
N SER A 60 1.33 -11.41 13.92
CA SER A 60 1.22 -10.13 14.61
C SER A 60 2.61 -9.63 15.02
N ARG A 61 2.73 -8.33 15.30
CA ARG A 61 3.99 -7.71 15.75
C ARG A 61 3.83 -7.17 17.16
N ASP A 62 4.83 -7.41 17.99
CA ASP A 62 4.91 -6.83 19.33
C ASP A 62 5.76 -5.57 19.33
N VAL A 63 5.26 -4.53 19.99
CA VAL A 63 5.95 -3.25 20.14
C VAL A 63 6.08 -2.92 21.62
N ARG A 64 7.16 -2.23 22.01
CA ARG A 64 7.27 -1.66 23.36
C ARG A 64 6.17 -0.63 23.57
N ASP A 65 5.51 -0.72 24.72
CA ASP A 65 4.56 0.30 25.12
C ASP A 65 5.30 1.56 25.53
N MET A 66 4.66 2.71 25.35
CA MET A 66 5.21 4.02 25.70
C MET A 66 4.14 4.77 26.48
N VAL A 67 4.55 5.47 27.53
CA VAL A 67 3.69 6.40 28.26
C VAL A 67 4.02 7.82 27.84
N PHE A 68 3.00 8.64 27.64
CA PHE A 68 3.15 10.03 27.23
C PHE A 68 2.04 10.89 27.85
N GLU A 69 2.25 12.21 27.82
CA GLU A 69 1.27 13.17 28.31
C GLU A 69 0.14 13.38 27.30
N ALA A 70 -1.11 13.18 27.74
CA ALA A 70 -2.28 13.50 26.94
C ALA A 70 -2.51 15.02 26.95
N THR A 71 -1.85 15.72 26.03
CA THR A 71 -2.01 17.15 25.82
C THR A 71 -3.09 17.43 24.75
N PRO A 72 -3.75 18.60 24.76
CA PRO A 72 -4.69 18.96 23.70
C PRO A 72 -4.07 18.93 22.30
N ALA A 73 -2.80 19.31 22.18
CA ALA A 73 -2.06 19.24 20.92
C ALA A 73 -1.91 17.79 20.42
N PHE A 74 -1.73 16.83 21.33
CA PHE A 74 -1.72 15.42 20.98
C PHE A 74 -3.09 14.94 20.50
N ASP A 75 -4.19 15.36 21.14
CA ASP A 75 -5.54 14.97 20.76
C ASP A 75 -5.89 15.46 19.34
N GLU A 76 -5.52 16.69 19.00
CA GLU A 76 -5.67 17.25 17.65
C GLU A 76 -4.83 16.48 16.62
N TRP A 77 -3.55 16.23 16.93
CA TRP A 77 -2.67 15.43 16.09
C TRP A 77 -3.19 14.01 15.88
N PHE A 78 -3.73 13.40 16.95
CA PHE A 78 -4.33 12.08 16.88
C PHE A 78 -5.59 12.08 16.01
N ALA A 79 -6.46 13.09 16.12
CA ALA A 79 -7.66 13.19 15.28
C ALA A 79 -7.32 13.33 13.79
N ASP A 80 -6.31 14.14 13.46
CA ASP A 80 -5.79 14.27 12.10
C ASP A 80 -5.20 12.94 11.60
N MET A 81 -4.32 12.31 12.38
CA MET A 81 -3.76 10.99 12.05
C MET A 81 -4.83 9.91 11.88
N ASN A 82 -5.84 9.89 12.75
CA ASN A 82 -6.94 8.94 12.65
C ASN A 82 -7.74 9.16 11.37
N THR A 83 -7.93 10.40 10.93
CA THR A 83 -8.57 10.73 9.65
C THR A 83 -7.71 10.30 8.47
N GLN A 84 -6.40 10.56 8.48
CA GLN A 84 -5.48 10.20 7.40
C GLN A 84 -5.29 8.68 7.26
N LEU A 85 -5.23 7.97 8.38
CA LEU A 85 -5.05 6.52 8.42
C LEU A 85 -6.36 5.76 8.22
N THR A 86 -7.50 6.42 8.42
CA THR A 86 -8.78 5.89 7.95
C THR A 86 -8.71 5.82 6.42
N PRO A 87 -8.95 4.65 5.81
CA PRO A 87 -8.98 4.55 4.38
C PRO A 87 -10.12 5.44 3.95
N ALA A 88 -9.80 6.60 3.35
CA ALA A 88 -10.80 7.44 2.74
C ALA A 88 -11.56 6.52 1.79
N ARG A 89 -12.82 6.23 2.15
CA ARG A 89 -13.81 5.83 1.18
C ARG A 89 -13.95 7.06 0.30
N ARG A 90 -13.02 7.25 -0.65
CA ARG A 90 -13.33 7.98 -1.87
C ARG A 90 -14.57 7.27 -2.34
N GLY A 91 -15.74 7.90 -2.16
CA GLY A 91 -17.02 7.34 -2.56
C GLY A 91 -16.78 6.73 -3.93
N GLY A 92 -16.90 5.40 -4.01
CA GLY A 92 -16.38 4.67 -5.15
C GLY A 92 -16.87 5.37 -6.39
N THR A 93 -15.95 5.80 -7.27
CA THR A 93 -16.30 6.52 -8.49
C THR A 93 -17.49 5.81 -9.10
N ILE A 94 -18.64 6.49 -9.13
CA ILE A 94 -19.91 5.90 -9.57
C ILE A 94 -19.61 5.26 -10.91
N LYS A 95 -19.79 3.94 -11.00
CA LYS A 95 -19.44 3.21 -12.21
C LYS A 95 -20.22 3.86 -13.35
N PRO A 96 -19.57 4.19 -14.48
CA PRO A 96 -20.23 4.76 -15.63
C PRO A 96 -21.04 3.67 -16.33
N THR A 97 -22.11 3.20 -15.68
CA THR A 97 -23.13 2.34 -16.25
C THR A 97 -24.17 3.21 -16.96
N TYR A 98 -24.90 2.61 -17.90
CA TYR A 98 -25.95 3.30 -18.65
C TYR A 98 -26.97 3.98 -17.72
N GLU A 99 -27.44 3.25 -16.71
CA GLU A 99 -28.41 3.75 -15.71
C GLU A 99 -27.90 4.96 -14.92
N ASN A 100 -26.60 4.98 -14.56
CA ASN A 100 -26.02 6.10 -13.81
C ASN A 100 -25.79 7.34 -14.68
N ILE A 101 -25.62 7.15 -15.98
CA ILE A 101 -25.52 8.24 -16.96
C ILE A 101 -26.92 8.83 -17.22
N GLU A 102 -27.93 7.98 -17.34
CA GLU A 102 -29.33 8.39 -17.52
C GLU A 102 -29.87 9.11 -16.28
N ALA A 103 -29.53 8.62 -15.08
CA ALA A 103 -29.88 9.26 -13.82
C ALA A 103 -29.13 10.58 -13.55
N GLY A 104 -28.23 11.02 -14.45
CA GLY A 104 -27.45 12.26 -14.30
C GLY A 104 -26.42 12.22 -13.17
N LEU A 105 -26.17 11.04 -12.59
CA LEU A 105 -25.18 10.83 -11.52
C LEU A 105 -23.75 10.87 -12.05
N VAL A 106 -23.57 10.76 -13.38
CA VAL A 106 -22.28 10.86 -14.05
C VAL A 106 -22.41 11.79 -15.27
N ASP A 107 -21.51 12.78 -15.38
CA ASP A 107 -21.48 13.68 -16.54
C ASP A 107 -21.00 12.94 -17.80
N PHE A 108 -21.96 12.67 -18.70
CA PHE A 108 -21.71 12.04 -19.99
C PHE A 108 -20.70 12.81 -20.85
N LYS A 109 -20.72 14.14 -20.83
CA LYS A 109 -19.83 14.95 -21.68
C LYS A 109 -18.38 14.83 -21.24
N ALA A 110 -18.14 14.89 -19.93
CA ALA A 110 -16.82 14.65 -19.36
C ALA A 110 -16.31 13.23 -19.66
N LEU A 111 -17.18 12.22 -19.54
CA LEU A 111 -16.85 10.84 -19.90
C LEU A 111 -16.50 10.69 -21.39
N ALA A 112 -17.31 11.26 -22.28
CA ALA A 112 -17.09 11.18 -23.72
C ALA A 112 -15.78 11.85 -24.14
N ALA A 113 -15.44 13.01 -23.57
CA ALA A 113 -14.17 13.69 -23.81
C ALA A 113 -12.98 12.80 -23.40
N SER A 114 -13.02 12.24 -22.17
CA SER A 114 -11.96 11.35 -21.68
C SER A 114 -11.83 10.08 -22.52
N THR A 115 -12.94 9.57 -23.06
CA THR A 115 -12.96 8.38 -23.92
C THR A 115 -12.31 8.67 -25.26
N ARG A 116 -12.60 9.83 -25.87
CA ARG A 116 -11.96 10.26 -27.13
C ARG A 116 -10.45 10.40 -26.96
N GLU A 117 -9.98 11.02 -25.87
CA GLU A 117 -8.55 11.14 -25.58
C GLU A 117 -7.88 9.76 -25.44
N LYS A 118 -8.50 8.83 -24.70
CA LYS A 118 -7.98 7.46 -24.54
C LYS A 118 -7.96 6.69 -25.87
N MET A 119 -8.99 6.85 -26.70
CA MET A 119 -9.02 6.25 -28.03
C MET A 119 -7.93 6.82 -28.94
N GLN A 120 -7.74 8.14 -28.93
CA GLN A 120 -6.69 8.79 -29.72
C GLN A 120 -5.29 8.40 -29.26
N ALA A 121 -5.06 8.34 -27.94
CA ALA A 121 -3.79 7.89 -27.38
C ALA A 121 -3.49 6.42 -27.76
N SER A 122 -4.50 5.55 -27.70
CA SER A 122 -4.36 4.14 -28.08
C SER A 122 -4.09 3.97 -29.58
N TYR A 123 -4.79 4.73 -30.41
CA TYR A 123 -4.60 4.77 -31.86
C TYR A 123 -3.18 5.23 -32.22
N THR A 124 -2.74 6.35 -31.66
CA THR A 124 -1.41 6.92 -31.88
C THR A 124 -0.33 5.94 -31.42
N LYS A 125 -0.48 5.35 -30.23
CA LYS A 125 0.43 4.32 -29.73
C LYS A 125 0.49 3.10 -30.67
N GLY A 126 -0.65 2.66 -31.20
CA GLY A 126 -0.75 1.59 -32.17
C GLY A 126 -0.02 1.89 -33.48
N GLN A 127 -0.18 3.11 -34.01
CA GLN A 127 0.57 3.54 -35.20
C GLN A 127 2.07 3.59 -34.96
N THR A 128 2.52 4.18 -33.85
CA THR A 128 3.94 4.27 -33.51
C THR A 128 4.57 2.89 -33.34
N LEU A 129 3.88 1.95 -32.69
CA LEU A 129 4.32 0.56 -32.56
C LEU A 129 4.31 -0.19 -33.90
N GLY A 130 3.35 0.08 -34.77
CA GLY A 130 3.30 -0.50 -36.11
C GLY A 130 4.46 -0.02 -36.98
N ASN A 131 4.76 1.28 -36.94
CA ASN A 131 5.85 1.89 -37.70
C ASN A 131 7.22 1.45 -37.18
N SER A 132 7.41 1.31 -35.86
CA SER A 132 8.66 0.79 -35.29
C SER A 132 8.93 -0.68 -35.68
N ARG A 133 7.87 -1.47 -35.90
CA ARG A 133 7.99 -2.85 -36.39
C ARG A 133 8.26 -2.95 -37.90
N LYS A 134 7.75 -2.00 -38.71
CA LYS A 134 8.04 -1.94 -40.16
C LYS A 134 9.50 -1.61 -40.47
N GLY A 135 10.17 -0.87 -39.59
CA GLY A 135 11.61 -0.57 -39.70
C GLY A 135 12.53 -1.66 -39.14
N ALA A 136 11.99 -2.64 -38.39
CA ALA A 136 12.74 -3.78 -37.91
C ALA A 136 12.81 -4.85 -39.01
N ALA A 137 13.69 -4.63 -40.00
CA ALA A 137 14.19 -5.73 -40.81
C ALA A 137 14.69 -6.85 -39.86
N PRO A 138 14.53 -8.14 -40.21
CA PRO A 138 14.95 -9.23 -39.33
C PRO A 138 16.44 -9.11 -39.06
N ALA A 139 16.81 -8.62 -37.87
CA ALA A 139 18.16 -8.70 -37.37
C ALA A 139 18.54 -10.19 -37.42
N LYS A 140 19.52 -10.49 -38.27
CA LYS A 140 20.03 -11.84 -38.55
C LYS A 140 20.09 -12.62 -37.22
N ARG A 141 19.21 -13.62 -37.07
CA ARG A 141 19.32 -14.64 -36.02
C ARG A 141 20.58 -15.44 -36.30
N GLY A 142 21.70 -14.97 -35.78
CA GLY A 142 22.99 -15.64 -35.85
C GLY A 142 23.79 -15.31 -34.61
N ALA A 143 24.01 -16.34 -33.78
CA ALA A 143 25.02 -16.38 -32.72
C ALA A 143 24.82 -15.48 -31.48
N ALA A 144 23.87 -15.84 -30.60
CA ALA A 144 24.04 -15.65 -29.15
C ALA A 144 22.99 -16.43 -28.33
N LEU A 145 22.91 -17.76 -28.50
CA LEU A 145 22.24 -18.62 -27.51
C LEU A 145 23.16 -19.77 -27.11
N ALA A 146 24.23 -19.42 -26.39
CA ALA A 146 25.04 -20.40 -25.68
C ALA A 146 25.54 -19.76 -24.39
N LYS A 147 24.69 -19.70 -23.36
CA LYS A 147 25.14 -19.53 -21.97
C LYS A 147 24.14 -20.20 -21.00
N LYS A 148 24.50 -21.44 -20.66
CA LYS A 148 24.37 -22.14 -19.37
C LYS A 148 22.95 -22.47 -18.86
N ALA A 149 22.54 -23.72 -19.07
CA ALA A 149 21.63 -24.43 -18.17
C ALA A 149 22.40 -24.93 -16.93
N PRO A 150 21.89 -24.79 -15.69
CA PRO A 150 22.50 -25.41 -14.53
C PRO A 150 22.14 -26.90 -14.44
N ALA A 151 23.17 -27.74 -14.30
CA ALA A 151 23.06 -29.19 -14.16
C ALA A 151 22.29 -29.58 -12.89
N LYS A 152 21.26 -30.43 -13.04
CA LYS A 152 20.56 -31.11 -11.94
C LYS A 152 21.52 -32.10 -11.26
N LYS A 153 21.80 -31.89 -9.98
CA LYS A 153 22.58 -32.79 -9.13
C LYS A 153 21.64 -33.90 -8.60
N THR A 154 21.71 -35.08 -9.19
CA THR A 154 21.08 -36.31 -8.68
C THR A 154 21.90 -36.81 -7.49
N VAL A 155 21.33 -36.80 -6.29
CA VAL A 155 21.89 -37.52 -5.13
C VAL A 155 21.06 -38.77 -4.93
N ALA A 156 21.65 -39.91 -5.29
CA ALA A 156 21.08 -41.23 -5.05
C ALA A 156 21.12 -41.54 -3.55
N ARG A 157 19.94 -41.83 -2.98
CA ARG A 157 19.79 -42.51 -1.69
C ARG A 157 20.43 -43.89 -1.78
N LYS A 158 21.39 -44.19 -0.91
CA LYS A 158 21.69 -45.58 -0.52
C LYS A 158 21.12 -45.82 0.87
N LYS A 159 20.16 -46.75 0.93
CA LYS A 159 19.54 -47.29 2.14
C LYS A 159 20.45 -48.39 2.71
N ALA A 160 20.41 -48.50 4.05
CA ALA A 160 20.70 -49.65 4.92
C ALA A 160 21.81 -50.62 4.51
#